data_AF-A0A2P7EFP4-F1
#
_entry.id   AF-A0A2P7EFP4-F1
#
_cell.length_a   1.000
_cell.length_b   1.000
_cell.length_c   1.000
_cell.angle_alpha   90.00
_cell.angle_beta   90.00
_cell.angle_gamma   90.00
#
_symmetry.space_group_name_H-M   'P 1'
#
loop_
_entity.id
_entity.type
_entity.pdbx_description
1 polymer ?
#
loop_
_entity_poly.entity_id
_entity_poly.type
_entity_poly.pdbx_seq_one_letter_code
_entity_poly.pdbx_strand_id
1 'polypeptide(L)'
;MPLSAVECPGDVCHSHHGGHQIERTELQENLRAHGEDWCERLAERIYEISIDTFSQTVVPMLQQQGWQKRHLDWEFKLGKEMMEVERTVADGTINAVESFLRSNEIQRLFVKELVGGTFAEADQNKLRSKAVRQVIEEELLAFLQERHEELLDRVGEALLPEAGGDFEQARIQAKEGLEDVHHLLVNHSEANR
;
A
#
# COMPACT_ATOMS: atom_id res chain seq x y z
N MET A 1 -2.97 5.43 -5.44
CA MET A 1 -2.50 4.60 -6.57
C MET A 1 -1.89 3.34 -5.97
N PRO A 2 -2.50 2.16 -6.13
CA PRO A 2 -1.77 0.92 -5.91
C PRO A 2 -0.56 0.88 -6.86
N LEU A 3 0.56 0.34 -6.41
CA LEU A 3 1.73 0.14 -7.26
C LEU A 3 1.34 -0.92 -8.32
N SER A 4 0.88 -0.49 -9.49
CA SER A 4 0.69 -1.42 -10.60
C SER A 4 2.07 -1.84 -11.10
N ALA A 5 2.32 -3.15 -11.06
CA ALA A 5 3.53 -3.73 -11.62
C ALA A 5 3.60 -3.37 -13.12
N VAL A 6 4.72 -2.78 -13.53
CA VAL A 6 5.04 -2.52 -14.94
C VAL A 6 4.88 -3.83 -15.71
N GLU A 7 3.97 -3.83 -16.69
CA GLU A 7 3.64 -4.99 -17.53
C GLU A 7 4.92 -5.71 -17.99
N CYS A 8 4.99 -7.01 -17.70
CA CYS A 8 6.08 -7.87 -18.13
C CYS A 8 5.71 -8.54 -19.47
N PRO A 9 6.27 -8.12 -20.61
CA PRO A 9 5.97 -8.76 -21.89
C PRO A 9 6.60 -10.16 -21.96
N GLY A 10 5.79 -11.19 -22.26
CA GLY A 10 6.26 -12.52 -22.64
C GLY A 10 6.37 -13.58 -21.54
N ASP A 11 5.53 -13.53 -20.51
CA ASP A 11 5.51 -14.50 -19.38
C ASP A 11 6.80 -14.57 -18.54
N VAL A 12 7.72 -13.62 -18.73
CA VAL A 12 8.95 -13.49 -17.92
C VAL A 12 8.84 -12.25 -17.05
N CYS A 13 8.86 -12.42 -15.72
CA CYS A 13 8.78 -11.33 -14.74
C CYS A 13 10.12 -10.56 -14.71
N HIS A 14 10.25 -9.52 -15.53
CA HIS A 14 11.53 -8.82 -15.74
C HIS A 14 11.88 -7.78 -14.65
N SER A 15 10.93 -7.39 -13.81
CA SER A 15 11.05 -6.14 -13.05
C SER A 15 11.27 -6.31 -11.53
N HIS A 16 11.08 -7.51 -10.97
CA HIS A 16 11.06 -7.69 -9.50
C HIS A 16 12.23 -8.50 -8.91
N HIS A 17 13.16 -9.01 -9.73
CA HIS A 17 14.20 -9.95 -9.26
C HIS A 17 15.63 -9.52 -9.60
N GLY A 18 15.95 -8.22 -9.56
CA GLY A 18 17.33 -7.75 -9.69
C GLY A 18 18.05 -8.17 -10.99
N GLY A 19 17.30 -8.46 -12.07
CA GLY A 19 17.83 -8.93 -13.35
C GLY A 19 17.85 -10.46 -13.55
N HIS A 20 17.34 -11.25 -12.59
CA HIS A 20 17.18 -12.70 -12.75
C HIS A 20 15.84 -13.05 -13.41
N GLN A 21 15.88 -13.95 -14.40
CA GLN A 21 14.69 -14.53 -15.03
C GLN A 21 14.28 -15.78 -14.26
N ILE A 22 13.04 -15.81 -13.80
CA ILE A 22 12.40 -16.98 -13.18
C ILE A 22 11.16 -17.29 -14.00
N GLU A 23 10.99 -18.56 -14.38
CA GLU A 23 9.79 -19.02 -15.07
C GLU A 23 8.57 -18.90 -14.15
N ARG A 24 7.45 -18.39 -14.68
CA ARG A 24 6.24 -18.14 -13.86
C ARG A 24 5.68 -19.40 -13.21
N THR A 25 5.77 -20.54 -13.88
CA THR A 25 5.34 -21.84 -13.33
C THR A 25 6.19 -22.24 -12.13
N GLU A 26 7.50 -22.02 -12.19
CA GLU A 26 8.42 -22.26 -11.09
C GLU A 26 8.14 -21.33 -9.90
N LEU A 27 7.80 -20.07 -10.17
CA LEU A 27 7.36 -19.13 -9.13
C LEU A 27 6.07 -19.62 -8.45
N GLN A 28 5.05 -20.01 -9.22
CA GLN A 28 3.78 -20.51 -8.68
C GLN A 28 3.96 -21.79 -7.84
N GLU A 29 4.77 -22.74 -8.32
CA GLU A 29 5.05 -23.99 -7.61
C GLU A 29 5.76 -23.71 -6.28
N ASN A 30 6.76 -22.83 -6.29
CA ASN A 30 7.45 -22.41 -5.06
C ASN A 30 6.51 -21.71 -4.07
N LEU A 31 5.72 -20.74 -4.53
CA LEU A 31 4.75 -20.03 -3.69
C LEU A 31 3.72 -20.99 -3.08
N ARG A 32 3.22 -21.97 -3.85
CA ARG A 32 2.30 -22.99 -3.34
C ARG A 32 2.96 -23.95 -2.35
N ALA A 33 4.20 -24.35 -2.61
CA ALA A 33 4.93 -25.28 -1.75
C ALA A 33 5.23 -24.68 -0.36
N HIS A 34 5.50 -23.38 -0.30
CA HIS A 34 5.89 -22.69 0.92
C HIS A 34 4.73 -21.98 1.64
N GLY A 35 3.74 -21.47 0.90
CA GLY A 35 2.59 -20.77 1.44
C GLY A 35 2.90 -19.33 1.90
N GLU A 36 1.84 -18.56 2.09
CA GLU A 36 1.88 -17.11 2.35
C GLU A 36 2.67 -16.77 3.63
N ASP A 37 2.41 -17.45 4.74
CA ASP A 37 3.08 -17.24 6.04
C ASP A 37 4.60 -17.46 5.98
N TRP A 38 5.07 -18.38 5.12
CA TRP A 38 6.50 -18.57 4.91
C TRP A 38 7.11 -17.41 4.10
N CYS A 39 6.41 -16.96 3.05
CA CYS A 39 6.82 -15.82 2.24
C CYS A 39 6.86 -14.53 3.06
N GLU A 40 5.88 -14.30 3.94
CA GLU A 40 5.85 -13.15 4.85
C GLU A 40 7.07 -13.16 5.78
N ARG A 41 7.37 -14.28 6.44
CA ARG A 41 8.57 -14.38 7.30
C ARG A 41 9.88 -14.18 6.54
N LEU A 42 9.96 -14.69 5.31
CA LEU A 42 11.14 -14.47 4.46
C LEU A 42 11.28 -12.98 4.10
N ALA A 43 10.19 -12.34 3.69
CA ALA A 43 10.15 -10.93 3.35
C ALA A 43 10.45 -10.04 4.57
N GLU A 44 9.92 -10.35 5.75
CA GLU A 44 10.27 -9.71 7.02
C GLU A 44 11.78 -9.77 7.25
N ARG A 45 12.38 -10.95 7.06
CA ARG A 45 13.82 -11.12 7.30
C ARG A 45 14.68 -10.36 6.30
N ILE A 46 14.29 -10.35 5.02
CA ILE A 46 14.97 -9.57 3.98
C ILE A 46 14.85 -8.07 4.26
N TYR A 47 13.66 -7.63 4.70
CA TYR A 47 13.42 -6.23 5.07
C TYR A 47 14.33 -5.80 6.23
N GLU A 48 14.37 -6.58 7.31
CA GLU A 48 15.27 -6.33 8.46
C GLU A 48 16.73 -6.18 8.02
N ILE A 49 17.24 -7.14 7.23
CA ILE A 49 18.61 -7.09 6.71
C ILE A 49 18.83 -5.85 5.85
N SER A 50 17.85 -5.47 5.03
CA SER A 50 17.93 -4.29 4.16
C SER A 50 17.95 -2.99 4.95
N ILE A 51 17.10 -2.87 5.98
CA ILE A 51 17.08 -1.71 6.87
C ILE A 51 18.37 -1.63 7.69
N ASP A 52 18.85 -2.75 8.22
CA ASP A 52 20.14 -2.80 8.94
C ASP A 52 21.29 -2.36 8.03
N THR A 53 21.33 -2.88 6.80
CA THR A 53 22.35 -2.50 5.81
C THR A 53 22.27 -1.02 5.44
N PHE A 54 21.05 -0.49 5.27
CA PHE A 54 20.81 0.93 4.99
C PHE A 54 21.26 1.82 6.16
N SER A 55 20.87 1.49 7.40
CA SER A 55 21.28 2.20 8.61
C SER A 55 22.79 2.13 8.85
N GLN A 56 23.47 1.05 8.45
CA GLN A 56 24.92 0.91 8.64
C GLN A 56 25.73 1.57 7.51
N THR A 57 25.21 1.61 6.28
CA THR A 57 25.99 2.02 5.10
C THR A 57 25.61 3.42 4.61
N VAL A 58 24.30 3.71 4.54
CA VAL A 58 23.78 4.93 3.91
C VAL A 58 23.58 6.04 4.93
N VAL A 59 22.96 5.75 6.07
CA VAL A 59 22.67 6.76 7.10
C VAL A 59 23.92 7.48 7.59
N PRO A 60 25.06 6.80 7.86
CA PRO A 60 26.29 7.48 8.25
C PRO A 60 26.80 8.42 7.15
N MET A 61 26.60 8.09 5.86
CA MET A 61 26.94 8.97 4.75
C MET A 61 26.03 10.20 4.67
N LEU A 62 24.73 10.04 4.97
CA LEU A 62 23.78 11.16 5.02
C LEU A 62 24.07 12.11 6.18
N GLN A 63 24.54 11.57 7.31
CA GLN A 63 24.92 12.32 8.50
C GLN A 63 26.34 12.93 8.43
N GLN A 64 27.16 12.55 7.44
CA GLN A 64 28.46 13.16 7.24
C GLN A 64 28.33 14.65 6.89
N GLN A 65 29.13 15.48 7.57
CA GLN A 65 29.15 16.91 7.34
C GLN A 65 29.37 17.24 5.86
N GLY A 66 28.48 18.06 5.31
CA GLY A 66 28.56 18.55 3.93
C GLY A 66 27.87 17.68 2.87
N TRP A 67 27.33 16.48 3.18
CA TRP A 67 26.38 15.82 2.26
C TRP A 67 25.12 16.66 2.08
N GLN A 68 24.51 17.06 3.20
CA GLN A 68 23.31 17.91 3.24
C GLN A 68 23.49 19.19 2.41
N LYS A 69 24.60 19.89 2.63
CA LYS A 69 24.96 21.08 1.86
C LYS A 69 25.13 20.79 0.38
N ARG A 70 25.87 19.74 -0.01
CA ARG A 70 26.07 19.38 -1.42
C ARG A 70 24.77 19.02 -2.13
N HIS A 71 23.86 18.32 -1.43
CA HIS A 71 22.56 17.94 -1.97
C HIS A 71 21.65 19.16 -2.11
N LEU A 72 21.56 20.01 -1.09
CA LEU A 72 20.76 21.24 -1.14
C LEU A 72 21.35 22.31 -2.09
N ASP A 73 22.68 22.43 -2.18
CA ASP A 73 23.35 23.25 -3.20
C ASP A 73 23.03 22.72 -4.62
N TRP A 74 22.90 21.40 -4.79
CA TRP A 74 22.54 20.77 -6.06
C TRP A 74 21.06 20.98 -6.44
N GLU A 75 20.13 20.79 -5.50
CA GLU A 75 18.68 20.96 -5.76
C GLU A 75 18.25 22.44 -5.78
N PHE A 76 18.82 23.28 -4.91
CA PHE A 76 18.31 24.63 -4.63
C PHE A 76 19.33 25.76 -4.86
N LYS A 77 20.59 25.46 -5.21
CA LYS A 77 21.66 26.47 -5.45
C LYS A 77 21.82 27.45 -4.28
N LEU A 78 21.92 26.93 -3.07
CA LEU A 78 22.00 27.75 -1.85
C LEU A 78 23.28 28.60 -1.77
N GLY A 79 23.25 29.59 -0.88
CA GLY A 79 24.37 30.49 -0.60
C GLY A 79 25.58 29.79 0.05
N LYS A 80 26.74 30.46 0.08
CA LYS A 80 28.03 29.86 0.48
C LYS A 80 28.11 29.34 1.93
N GLU A 81 27.21 29.73 2.83
CA GLU A 81 27.23 29.32 4.25
C GLU A 81 25.93 28.62 4.62
N MET A 82 26.04 27.48 5.29
CA MET A 82 24.90 26.67 5.71
C MET A 82 24.33 27.27 6.99
N MET A 83 23.03 27.51 7.06
CA MET A 83 22.41 28.00 8.29
C MET A 83 22.19 26.86 9.28
N GLU A 84 22.31 27.12 10.59
CA GLU A 84 22.11 26.13 11.67
C GLU A 84 20.71 25.48 11.64
N VAL A 85 19.70 26.23 11.18
CA VAL A 85 18.32 25.78 11.01
C VAL A 85 18.22 24.69 9.93
N GLU A 86 18.92 24.83 8.81
CA GLU A 86 18.90 23.86 7.71
C GLU A 86 19.50 22.51 8.14
N ARG A 87 20.55 22.55 8.97
CA ARG A 87 21.16 21.36 9.56
C ARG A 87 20.17 20.60 10.45
N THR A 88 19.48 21.33 11.32
CA THR A 88 18.53 20.77 12.28
C THR A 88 17.35 20.10 11.57
N VAL A 89 16.85 20.69 10.47
CA VAL A 89 15.78 20.10 9.65
C VAL A 89 16.23 18.83 8.94
N ALA A 90 17.44 18.82 8.36
CA ALA A 90 17.96 17.65 7.66
C ALA A 90 18.22 16.48 8.64
N ASP A 91 18.84 16.76 9.78
CA ASP A 91 19.05 15.76 10.84
C ASP A 91 17.71 15.23 11.38
N GLY A 92 16.72 16.11 11.57
CA GLY A 92 15.36 15.74 11.95
C GLY A 92 14.67 14.83 10.92
N THR A 93 14.85 15.10 9.63
CA THR A 93 14.27 14.32 8.54
C THR A 93 14.93 12.94 8.43
N ILE A 94 16.26 12.86 8.53
CA ILE A 94 16.98 11.57 8.55
C ILE A 94 16.49 10.71 9.72
N ASN A 95 16.37 11.29 10.91
CA ASN A 95 15.90 10.58 12.09
C ASN A 95 14.44 10.12 11.97
N ALA A 96 13.56 10.94 11.37
CA ALA A 96 12.18 10.58 11.11
C ALA A 96 12.07 9.41 10.12
N VAL A 97 12.89 9.42 9.05
CA VAL A 97 12.94 8.34 8.06
C VAL A 97 13.48 7.05 8.67
N GLU A 98 14.55 7.10 9.47
CA GLU A 98 15.03 5.91 10.18
C GLU A 98 13.98 5.35 11.14
N SER A 99 13.29 6.22 11.89
CA SER A 99 12.24 5.80 12.82
C SER A 99 11.06 5.17 12.09
N PHE A 100 10.69 5.71 10.92
CA PHE A 100 9.64 5.18 10.07
C PHE A 100 10.00 3.78 9.53
N LEU A 101 11.22 3.61 8.99
CA LEU A 101 11.69 2.33 8.45
C LEU A 101 11.87 1.25 9.53
N ARG A 102 12.08 1.63 10.79
CA ARG A 102 12.16 0.71 11.94
C ARG A 102 10.82 0.46 12.62
N SER A 103 9.74 1.09 12.16
CA SER A 103 8.43 0.87 12.74
C SER A 103 7.93 -0.53 12.40
N ASN A 104 7.64 -1.32 13.44
CA ASN A 104 7.06 -2.67 13.30
C ASN A 104 5.73 -2.65 12.52
N GLU A 105 4.94 -1.58 12.64
CA GLU A 105 3.67 -1.46 11.93
C GLU A 105 3.89 -1.23 10.43
N ILE A 106 4.84 -0.36 10.09
CA ILE A 106 5.22 -0.10 8.69
C ILE A 106 5.84 -1.35 8.06
N GLN A 107 6.74 -2.03 8.79
CA GLN A 107 7.32 -3.29 8.34
C GLN A 107 6.24 -4.33 8.01
N ARG A 108 5.27 -4.53 8.91
CA ARG A 108 4.17 -5.48 8.69
C ARG A 108 3.31 -5.11 7.48
N LEU A 109 2.94 -3.84 7.34
CA LEU A 109 2.14 -3.38 6.21
C LEU A 109 2.88 -3.56 4.89
N PHE A 110 4.17 -3.20 4.86
CA PHE A 110 5.01 -3.36 3.67
C PHE A 110 5.18 -4.83 3.27
N VAL A 111 5.45 -5.71 4.22
CA VAL A 111 5.58 -7.16 3.97
C VAL A 111 4.30 -7.74 3.39
N LYS A 112 3.15 -7.42 4.01
CA LYS A 112 1.85 -7.90 3.54
C LYS A 112 1.56 -7.46 2.11
N GLU A 113 1.81 -6.19 1.80
CA GLU A 113 1.60 -5.66 0.47
C GLU A 113 2.54 -6.32 -0.56
N LEU A 114 3.82 -6.50 -0.21
CA LEU A 114 4.81 -7.12 -1.10
C LEU A 114 4.47 -8.59 -1.40
N VAL A 115 4.14 -9.36 -0.36
CA VAL A 115 3.78 -10.78 -0.51
C VAL A 115 2.45 -10.92 -1.23
N GLY A 116 1.44 -10.13 -0.82
CA GLY A 116 0.13 -10.10 -1.47
C GLY A 116 0.23 -9.75 -2.96
N GLY A 117 1.02 -8.74 -3.32
CA GLY A 117 1.29 -8.38 -4.71
C GLY A 117 2.00 -9.49 -5.49
N THR A 118 2.94 -10.20 -4.86
CA THR A 118 3.65 -11.33 -5.48
C THR A 118 2.70 -12.50 -5.75
N PHE A 119 1.82 -12.84 -4.80
CA PHE A 119 0.80 -13.85 -5.00
C PHE A 119 -0.24 -13.43 -6.04
N ALA A 120 -0.62 -12.15 -6.09
CA ALA A 120 -1.54 -11.64 -7.10
C ALA A 120 -0.96 -11.72 -8.52
N GLU A 121 0.31 -11.37 -8.71
CA GLU A 121 1.00 -11.50 -10.01
C GLU A 121 1.21 -12.96 -10.41
N ALA A 122 1.47 -13.83 -9.42
CA ALA A 122 1.59 -15.26 -9.67
C ALA A 122 0.23 -15.92 -9.93
N ASP A 123 -0.88 -15.41 -9.37
CA ASP A 123 -2.22 -15.97 -9.58
C ASP A 123 -2.76 -15.60 -10.96
N GLN A 124 -2.59 -16.51 -11.93
CA GLN A 124 -3.13 -16.37 -13.28
C GLN A 124 -4.67 -16.48 -13.36
N ASN A 125 -5.39 -16.55 -12.23
CA ASN A 125 -6.83 -16.75 -12.25
C ASN A 125 -7.58 -15.46 -12.62
N LYS A 126 -7.37 -14.98 -13.86
CA LYS A 126 -8.13 -13.92 -14.52
C LYS A 126 -9.63 -14.19 -14.48
N LEU A 127 -10.05 -15.45 -14.38
CA LEU A 127 -11.45 -15.81 -14.21
C LEU A 127 -11.97 -15.40 -12.83
N ARG A 128 -11.20 -15.63 -11.76
CA ARG A 128 -11.53 -15.16 -10.41
C ARG A 128 -11.54 -13.63 -10.36
N SER A 129 -10.50 -12.96 -10.85
CA SER A 129 -10.45 -11.47 -10.84
C SER A 129 -11.59 -10.88 -11.67
N LYS A 130 -11.89 -11.45 -12.84
CA LYS A 130 -13.04 -11.06 -13.67
C LYS A 130 -14.37 -11.31 -12.98
N ALA A 131 -14.53 -12.44 -12.28
CA ALA A 131 -15.75 -12.74 -11.53
C ALA A 131 -15.95 -11.76 -10.37
N VAL A 132 -14.90 -11.46 -9.60
CA VAL A 132 -14.92 -10.44 -8.54
C VAL A 132 -15.32 -9.09 -9.11
N ARG A 133 -14.69 -8.67 -10.22
CA ARG A 133 -15.02 -7.42 -10.90
C ARG A 133 -16.48 -7.37 -11.36
N GLN A 134 -16.99 -8.44 -11.98
CA GLN A 134 -18.40 -8.49 -12.38
C GLN A 134 -19.35 -8.40 -11.19
N VAL A 135 -19.08 -9.12 -10.11
CA VAL A 135 -19.90 -9.03 -8.88
C VAL A 135 -19.90 -7.60 -8.34
N ILE A 136 -18.76 -6.91 -8.35
CA ILE A 136 -18.71 -5.54 -7.86
C ILE A 136 -19.41 -4.57 -8.81
N GLU A 137 -19.04 -4.55 -10.09
CA GLU A 137 -19.52 -3.58 -11.07
C GLU A 137 -20.98 -3.79 -11.45
N GLU A 138 -21.39 -5.04 -11.71
CA GLU A 138 -22.71 -5.37 -12.25
C GLU A 138 -23.74 -5.66 -11.15
N GLU A 139 -23.33 -6.20 -10.00
CA GLU A 139 -24.28 -6.58 -8.94
C GLU A 139 -24.26 -5.59 -7.77
N LEU A 140 -23.12 -5.40 -7.10
CA LEU A 140 -23.06 -4.65 -5.84
C LEU A 140 -23.22 -3.13 -6.04
N LEU A 141 -22.51 -2.55 -7.01
CA LEU A 141 -22.63 -1.11 -7.29
C LEU A 141 -24.01 -0.77 -7.87
N ALA A 142 -24.56 -1.64 -8.72
CA ALA A 142 -25.94 -1.51 -9.20
C ALA A 142 -26.94 -1.56 -8.05
N PHE A 143 -26.81 -2.55 -7.15
CA PHE A 143 -27.65 -2.68 -5.97
C PHE A 143 -27.58 -1.43 -5.07
N LEU A 144 -26.38 -0.91 -4.79
CA LEU A 144 -26.21 0.30 -3.97
C LEU A 144 -26.85 1.54 -4.61
N GLN A 145 -26.85 1.65 -5.94
CA GLN A 145 -27.51 2.74 -6.65
C GLN A 145 -29.04 2.57 -6.68
N GLU A 146 -29.53 1.37 -7.00
CA GLU A 146 -30.96 1.09 -7.13
C GLU A 146 -31.71 1.13 -5.79
N ARG A 147 -31.04 0.71 -4.71
CA ARG A 147 -31.61 0.62 -3.36
C ARG A 147 -31.13 1.72 -2.42
N HIS A 148 -30.53 2.79 -2.95
CA HIS A 148 -29.84 3.81 -2.14
C HIS A 148 -30.70 4.37 -1.00
N GLU A 149 -31.88 4.92 -1.33
CA GLU A 149 -32.78 5.53 -0.33
C GLU A 149 -33.32 4.50 0.67
N GLU A 150 -33.65 3.28 0.22
CA GLU A 150 -34.12 2.21 1.11
C GLU A 150 -33.03 1.78 2.10
N LEU A 151 -31.77 1.71 1.65
CA LEU A 151 -30.63 1.39 2.50
C LEU A 151 -30.34 2.49 3.51
N LEU A 152 -30.43 3.77 3.11
CA LEU A 152 -30.28 4.91 4.02
C LEU A 152 -31.28 4.84 5.17
N ASP A 153 -32.55 4.58 4.85
CA ASP A 153 -33.60 4.53 5.86
C ASP A 153 -33.41 3.30 6.77
N ARG A 154 -33.14 2.11 6.21
CA ARG A 154 -32.92 0.89 6.99
C ARG A 154 -31.68 0.96 7.90
N VAL A 155 -30.58 1.51 7.40
CA VAL A 155 -29.36 1.68 8.20
C VAL A 155 -29.55 2.80 9.21
N GLY A 156 -30.22 3.89 8.85
CA GLY A 156 -30.59 4.96 9.78
C GLY A 156 -31.48 4.46 10.93
N GLU A 157 -32.45 3.58 10.64
CA GLU A 157 -33.29 2.94 11.66
C GLU A 157 -32.46 2.05 12.58
N ALA A 158 -31.50 1.31 12.02
CA ALA A 158 -30.60 0.45 12.80
C ALA A 158 -29.64 1.25 13.71
N LEU A 159 -29.24 2.45 13.30
CA LEU A 159 -28.35 3.36 14.04
C LEU A 159 -29.10 4.29 14.99
N LEU A 160 -30.43 4.22 15.03
CA LEU A 160 -31.27 5.09 15.84
C LEU A 160 -30.97 5.00 17.36
N PRO A 161 -30.68 3.83 17.96
CA PRO A 161 -30.28 3.74 19.36
C PRO A 161 -29.00 4.52 19.67
N GLU A 162 -28.00 4.43 18.80
CA GLU A 162 -26.71 5.10 18.91
C GLU A 162 -26.82 6.61 18.67
N ALA A 163 -27.74 7.03 17.79
CA ALA A 163 -28.05 8.42 17.53
C ALA A 163 -28.98 9.07 18.58
N GLY A 164 -29.30 8.37 19.68
CA GLY A 164 -30.13 8.91 20.75
C GLY A 164 -31.58 9.20 20.31
N GLY A 165 -32.07 8.50 19.30
CA GLY A 165 -33.41 8.71 18.75
C GLY A 165 -33.51 9.77 17.64
N ASP A 166 -32.39 10.40 17.25
CA ASP A 166 -32.35 11.33 16.12
C ASP A 166 -32.16 10.57 14.79
N PHE A 167 -33.28 10.36 14.09
CA PHE A 167 -33.26 9.64 12.82
C PHE A 167 -32.55 10.41 11.70
N GLU A 168 -32.65 11.74 11.67
CA GLU A 168 -31.96 12.53 10.64
C GLU A 168 -30.44 12.46 10.80
N GLN A 169 -29.96 12.54 12.05
CA GLN A 169 -28.55 12.33 12.33
C GLN A 169 -28.09 10.90 11.97
N ALA A 170 -28.87 9.88 12.34
CA ALA A 170 -28.57 8.48 11.99
C ALA A 170 -28.51 8.26 10.48
N ARG A 171 -29.42 8.88 9.73
CA ARG A 171 -29.52 8.80 8.28
C ARG A 171 -28.35 9.51 7.58
N ILE A 172 -27.87 10.64 8.11
CA ILE A 172 -26.65 11.31 7.60
C ILE A 172 -25.43 10.40 7.78
N GLN A 173 -25.27 9.78 8.96
CA GLN A 173 -24.16 8.85 9.20
C GLN A 173 -24.25 7.58 8.34
N ALA A 174 -25.46 7.06 8.12
CA ALA A 174 -25.70 5.97 7.18
C ALA A 174 -25.26 6.34 5.76
N LYS A 175 -25.50 7.59 5.34
CA LYS A 175 -25.08 8.10 4.03
C LYS A 175 -23.56 8.13 3.89
N GLU A 176 -22.86 8.74 4.84
CA GLU A 176 -21.40 8.80 4.84
C GLU A 176 -20.79 7.38 4.80
N GLY A 177 -21.32 6.46 5.61
CA GLY A 177 -20.88 5.07 5.60
C GLY A 177 -21.16 4.33 4.28
N LEU A 178 -22.29 4.59 3.62
CA LEU A 178 -22.59 4.01 2.30
C LEU A 178 -21.69 4.59 1.20
N GLU A 179 -21.33 5.87 1.28
CA GLU A 179 -20.35 6.51 0.39
C GLU A 179 -18.95 5.87 0.58
N ASP A 180 -18.52 5.62 1.81
CA ASP A 180 -17.26 4.94 2.11
C ASP A 180 -17.24 3.51 1.53
N VAL A 181 -18.32 2.74 1.69
CA VAL A 181 -18.45 1.40 1.11
C VAL A 181 -18.42 1.46 -0.42
N HIS A 182 -19.10 2.43 -1.03
CA HIS A 182 -19.04 2.63 -2.48
C HIS A 182 -17.60 2.87 -2.95
N HIS A 183 -16.87 3.76 -2.28
CA HIS A 183 -15.46 4.03 -2.61
C HIS A 183 -14.58 2.79 -2.47
N LEU A 184 -14.77 1.99 -1.41
CA LEU A 184 -14.03 0.74 -1.22
C LEU A 184 -14.29 -0.26 -2.36
N LEU A 185 -15.54 -0.41 -2.78
CA LEU A 185 -15.91 -1.29 -3.88
C LEU A 185 -15.31 -0.84 -5.21
N VAL A 186 -15.38 0.46 -5.52
CA VAL A 186 -14.75 1.02 -6.74
C VAL A 186 -13.25 0.76 -6.73
N ASN A 187 -12.56 1.12 -5.65
CA ASN A 187 -11.12 0.90 -5.52
C ASN A 187 -10.74 -0.57 -5.67
N HIS A 188 -11.53 -1.47 -5.08
CA HIS A 188 -11.27 -2.91 -5.18
C HIS A 188 -11.54 -3.46 -6.59
N SER A 189 -12.57 -2.96 -7.27
CA SER A 189 -12.81 -3.30 -8.69
C SER A 189 -11.66 -2.84 -9.58
N GLU A 190 -11.18 -1.61 -9.38
CA GLU A 190 -10.06 -1.04 -10.14
C GLU A 190 -8.75 -1.81 -9.91
N ALA A 191 -8.49 -2.27 -8.68
CA ALA A 191 -7.34 -3.12 -8.36
C ALA A 191 -7.41 -4.52 -8.99
N ASN A 192 -8.60 -4.96 -9.42
CA ASN A 192 -8.83 -6.27 -10.05
C ASN A 192 -9.00 -6.19 -11.58
N ARG A 193 -8.67 -5.05 -12.22
CA ARG A 193 -8.64 -4.88 -13.68
C ARG A 193 -7.35 -5.41 -14.29
#